data_AF-A0A917JH68-F1
#
_entry.id   AF-A0A917JH68-F1
#
_cell.length_a   1.000
_cell.length_b   1.000
_cell.length_c   1.000
_cell.angle_alpha   90.00
_cell.angle_beta   90.00
_cell.angle_gamma   90.00
#
_symmetry.space_group_name_H-M   'P 1'
#
loop_
_entity.id
_entity.type
_entity.pdbx_description
1 polymer ?
#
loop_
_entity_poly.entity_id
_entity_poly.type
_entity_poly.pdbx_seq_one_letter_code
_entity_poly.pdbx_strand_id
1 'polypeptide(L)'
;MKFCWNCGFENEENARFCEECGKDLTLETIDRVEERASEDTTQTLVIKAPRKSLSRNQKRGLLAVGIVVAMMFGIYSYGKHYFGYDQQVARIVETIKTKDPEQWSKIMISNDPSYKVTAKSLKKMTDYYKIDAQKENFSALVQSFTSRMYDEVDFSIVQEGKSWFVYDRYVLELKPVYLTIETPQEDVVVEVDGKKEGEESVSITKVGPLTPGNYEIKGTLNDVSTEQVIDLTRFNNIDFEQNSHVTLDLHKLHFMVLSNVEGAEVMVDDKPVAIIKDSVAEVKDVVWHEGLTVRVQKTFDKETMQSIDYEIGASEFVAENYEEGSYYSGMELAVEDVRNDYEASSFLSNFYSEVSNHTNELYTFDEKEKEQFASYFTDGTANLEYQDFMNFITEVRSNKDKRYVNGNPEVESFTLVAKDTYEVQYLIEYRTVFKDYSKDTIEQVFRYKKVTIKYNQETGQFEIVDLGGKENFETIDNGDAV
;
A
#
# COMPACT_ATOMS: atom_id res chain seq x y z
N MET A 1 47.77 2.79 77.86
CA MET A 1 46.72 2.93 76.82
C MET A 1 45.54 3.73 77.38
N LYS A 2 44.90 4.60 76.58
CA LYS A 2 43.74 5.41 77.01
C LYS A 2 42.59 5.31 75.99
N PHE A 3 41.38 4.99 76.45
CA PHE A 3 40.21 4.88 75.57
C PHE A 3 39.45 6.21 75.47
N CYS A 4 39.05 6.59 74.26
CA CYS A 4 38.25 7.81 74.06
C CYS A 4 36.83 7.62 74.61
N TRP A 5 36.41 8.49 75.54
CA TRP A 5 35.06 8.48 76.11
C TRP A 5 33.95 8.86 75.10
N ASN A 6 34.31 9.36 73.91
CA ASN A 6 33.37 9.78 72.88
C ASN A 6 33.17 8.71 71.77
N CYS A 7 34.24 8.10 71.25
CA CYS A 7 34.16 7.10 70.17
C CYS A 7 34.64 5.69 70.54
N GLY A 8 35.31 5.51 71.68
CA GLY A 8 35.80 4.21 72.14
C GLY A 8 37.14 3.76 71.53
N PHE A 9 37.77 4.56 70.67
CA PHE A 9 39.07 4.26 70.07
C PHE A 9 40.19 4.20 71.13
N GLU A 10 41.12 3.26 70.95
CA GLU A 10 42.30 3.08 71.81
C GLU A 10 43.41 4.03 71.37
N ASN A 11 43.80 4.94 72.24
CA ASN A 11 44.86 5.93 71.99
C ASN A 11 46.07 5.62 72.89
N GLU A 12 47.23 6.16 72.51
CA GLU A 12 48.43 6.11 73.36
C GLU A 12 48.18 6.78 74.72
N GLU A 13 48.90 6.34 75.75
CA GLU A 13 48.64 6.70 77.16
C GLU A 13 48.82 8.20 77.45
N ASN A 14 49.63 8.89 76.65
CA ASN A 14 49.92 10.31 76.72
C ASN A 14 49.16 11.16 75.69
N ALA A 15 48.26 10.57 74.90
CA ALA A 15 47.51 11.27 73.87
C ALA A 15 46.61 12.36 74.48
N ARG A 16 46.79 13.61 74.02
CA ARG A 16 45.98 14.76 74.48
C ARG A 16 44.64 14.87 73.75
N PHE A 17 44.59 14.45 72.49
CA PHE A 17 43.38 14.42 71.68
C PHE A 17 43.24 13.02 71.07
N CYS A 18 42.00 12.59 70.82
CA CYS A 18 41.75 11.33 70.16
C CYS A 18 42.17 11.40 68.68
N GLU A 19 42.99 10.46 68.23
CA GLU A 19 43.50 10.42 66.85
C GLU A 19 42.39 10.20 65.81
N GLU A 20 41.31 9.52 66.20
CA GLU A 20 40.22 9.20 65.29
C GLU A 20 39.17 10.31 65.18
N CYS A 21 38.78 10.93 66.31
CA CYS A 21 37.66 11.88 66.33
C CYS A 21 38.03 13.31 66.81
N GLY A 22 39.30 13.55 67.17
CA GLY A 22 39.80 14.88 67.55
C GLY A 22 39.36 15.39 68.92
N LYS A 23 38.70 14.56 69.74
CA LYS A 23 38.19 14.94 71.06
C LYS A 23 39.31 15.09 72.10
N ASP A 24 39.30 16.14 72.90
CA ASP A 24 40.28 16.33 74.00
C ASP A 24 40.09 15.26 75.10
N LEU A 25 41.18 14.57 75.42
CA LEU A 25 41.26 13.47 76.37
C LEU A 25 41.90 13.91 77.71
N THR A 26 42.39 15.14 77.83
CA THR A 26 43.12 15.63 79.01
C THR A 26 42.24 15.96 80.23
N LEU A 27 40.91 15.93 80.06
CA LEU A 27 39.96 16.28 81.11
C LEU A 27 39.41 15.04 81.82
N GLU A 28 40.16 14.51 82.79
CA GLU A 28 39.64 13.62 83.83
C GLU A 28 39.55 14.35 85.18
N THR A 29 38.35 14.91 85.40
CA THR A 29 37.57 14.97 86.66
C THR A 29 38.05 15.78 87.89
N ILE A 30 37.15 16.70 88.31
CA ILE A 30 36.88 17.21 89.69
C ILE A 30 37.84 18.29 90.23
N ASP A 31 37.40 19.55 90.41
CA ASP A 31 36.80 20.04 91.68
C ASP A 31 36.42 21.54 91.65
N ARG A 32 35.54 21.90 92.58
CA ARG A 32 35.13 23.25 93.02
C ARG A 32 36.29 24.22 93.33
N VAL A 33 36.09 25.52 93.07
CA VAL A 33 36.36 26.70 93.95
C VAL A 33 35.46 27.86 93.44
N GLU A 34 34.40 28.32 94.13
CA GLU A 34 34.31 29.21 95.31
C GLU A 34 34.66 30.70 95.07
N GLU A 35 33.73 31.60 95.44
CA GLU A 35 33.83 32.91 96.15
C GLU A 35 32.43 33.59 96.13
N ARG A 36 31.85 34.22 97.17
CA ARG A 36 32.26 34.65 98.52
C ARG A 36 31.01 35.03 99.36
N ALA A 37 31.17 34.90 100.69
CA ALA A 37 30.53 35.61 101.82
C ALA A 37 29.02 35.41 102.10
N SER A 38 28.53 35.18 103.33
CA SER A 38 29.10 35.32 104.68
C SER A 38 28.24 34.60 105.75
N GLU A 39 28.93 34.02 106.76
CA GLU A 39 28.58 33.86 108.20
C GLU A 39 27.26 33.11 108.57
N ASP A 40 27.15 32.20 109.54
CA ASP A 40 27.97 31.73 110.66
C ASP A 40 27.31 30.42 111.21
N THR A 41 28.10 29.63 111.94
CA THR A 41 27.73 28.69 113.04
C THR A 41 27.20 27.25 112.74
N THR A 42 28.13 26.30 112.90
CA THR A 42 28.04 24.94 113.49
C THR A 42 27.22 23.78 112.88
N GLN A 43 27.99 22.74 112.53
CA GLN A 43 27.81 21.28 112.78
C GLN A 43 26.73 20.49 112.02
N THR A 44 27.21 19.89 110.93
CA THR A 44 27.11 18.46 110.53
C THR A 44 25.74 17.77 110.56
N LEU A 45 25.26 17.37 109.38
CA LEU A 45 24.77 16.00 109.06
C LEU A 45 24.55 15.88 107.53
N VAL A 46 25.07 14.80 106.93
CA VAL A 46 24.97 14.45 105.50
C VAL A 46 23.52 14.14 105.11
N ILE A 47 23.00 14.75 104.04
CA ILE A 47 21.80 14.26 103.33
C ILE A 47 22.06 14.23 101.81
N LYS A 48 22.15 13.01 101.26
CA LYS A 48 21.99 12.72 99.82
C LYS A 48 20.56 13.07 99.39
N ALA A 49 20.41 13.89 98.36
CA ALA A 49 19.13 14.10 97.71
C ALA A 49 18.60 12.77 97.12
N PRO A 50 17.32 12.41 97.35
CA PRO A 50 16.78 11.14 96.86
C PRO A 50 16.52 11.23 95.34
N ARG A 51 17.08 10.29 94.57
CA ARG A 51 16.59 10.01 93.21
C ARG A 51 15.12 9.61 93.33
N LYS A 52 14.21 10.39 92.77
CA LYS A 52 12.78 10.04 92.67
C LYS A 52 12.64 8.67 91.99
N SER A 53 12.26 7.65 92.76
CA SER A 53 11.93 6.34 92.22
C SER A 53 10.62 6.42 91.44
N LEU A 54 10.65 6.10 90.14
CA LEU A 54 9.47 6.04 89.28
C LEU A 54 8.36 5.17 89.88
N SER A 55 7.14 5.72 89.95
CA SER A 55 5.94 5.03 90.44
C SER A 55 5.57 3.83 89.56
N ARG A 56 4.99 2.76 90.13
CA ARG A 56 4.62 1.51 89.42
C ARG A 56 3.75 1.76 88.17
N ASN A 57 2.93 2.81 88.14
CA ASN A 57 2.11 3.16 86.98
C ASN A 57 2.90 3.88 85.87
N GLN A 58 3.95 4.63 86.21
CA GLN A 58 4.86 5.25 85.25
C GLN A 58 5.78 4.22 84.58
N LYS A 59 6.20 3.17 85.31
CA LYS A 59 6.96 2.04 84.74
C LYS A 59 6.12 1.21 83.76
N ARG A 60 4.83 1.01 84.05
CA ARG A 60 3.86 0.37 83.14
C ARG A 60 3.57 1.22 81.89
N GLY A 61 3.47 2.54 82.04
CA GLY A 61 3.34 3.48 80.92
C GLY A 61 4.57 3.49 80.01
N LEU A 62 5.77 3.53 80.58
CA LEU A 62 7.04 3.43 79.82
C LEU A 62 7.21 2.08 79.12
N LEU A 63 6.80 0.97 79.75
CA LEU A 63 6.79 -0.35 79.12
C LEU A 63 5.79 -0.40 77.97
N ALA A 64 4.59 0.15 78.14
CA ALA A 64 3.57 0.22 77.09
C ALA A 64 4.05 1.08 75.90
N VAL A 65 4.66 2.24 76.16
CA VAL A 65 5.29 3.07 75.13
C VAL A 65 6.42 2.32 74.43
N GLY A 66 7.28 1.63 75.17
CA GLY A 66 8.35 0.80 74.59
C GLY A 66 7.82 -0.30 73.68
N ILE A 67 6.72 -0.97 74.05
CA ILE A 67 6.05 -1.99 73.23
C ILE A 67 5.45 -1.37 71.96
N VAL A 68 4.79 -0.21 72.06
CA VAL A 68 4.25 0.50 70.89
C VAL A 68 5.35 0.94 69.94
N VAL A 69 6.47 1.47 70.46
CA VAL A 69 7.63 1.86 69.65
C VAL A 69 8.27 0.64 68.98
N ALA A 70 8.40 -0.48 69.68
CA ALA A 70 8.90 -1.73 69.11
C ALA A 70 7.96 -2.28 68.00
N MET A 71 6.64 -2.21 68.19
CA MET A 71 5.66 -2.54 67.15
C MET A 71 5.75 -1.60 65.95
N MET A 72 5.85 -0.29 66.19
CA MET A 72 6.05 0.70 65.12
C MET A 72 7.33 0.43 64.33
N PHE A 73 8.44 0.07 65.00
CA PHE A 73 9.68 -0.28 64.34
C PHE A 73 9.56 -1.58 63.53
N GLY A 74 8.88 -2.60 64.08
CA GLY A 74 8.59 -3.84 63.37
C GLY A 74 7.73 -3.62 62.12
N ILE A 75 6.64 -2.85 62.24
CA ILE A 75 5.78 -2.45 61.11
C ILE A 75 6.59 -1.63 60.11
N TYR A 76 7.44 -0.73 60.59
CA TYR A 76 8.26 0.11 59.73
C TYR A 76 9.26 -0.70 58.90
N SER A 77 9.96 -1.64 59.56
CA SER A 77 10.93 -2.53 58.92
C SER A 77 10.26 -3.47 57.92
N TYR A 78 9.11 -4.05 58.29
CA TYR A 78 8.29 -4.84 57.38
C TYR A 78 7.84 -4.03 56.16
N GLY A 79 7.33 -2.81 56.38
CA GLY A 79 6.92 -1.91 55.31
C GLY A 79 8.10 -1.54 54.41
N LYS A 80 9.29 -1.27 54.96
CA LYS A 80 10.50 -0.98 54.18
C LYS A 80 10.90 -2.15 53.27
N HIS A 81 10.73 -3.38 53.73
CA HIS A 81 10.96 -4.56 52.90
C HIS A 81 9.85 -4.73 51.85
N TYR A 82 8.58 -4.72 52.27
CA TYR A 82 7.43 -4.97 51.39
C TYR A 82 7.23 -3.90 50.30
N PHE A 83 7.41 -2.63 50.66
CA PHE A 83 7.38 -1.48 49.76
C PHE A 83 8.78 -1.09 49.25
N GLY A 84 9.79 -1.96 49.40
CA GLY A 84 11.07 -1.75 48.73
C GLY A 84 10.92 -1.85 47.20
N TYR A 85 11.76 -1.12 46.46
CA TYR A 85 11.75 -1.10 45.00
C TYR A 85 11.75 -2.52 44.40
N ASP A 86 12.70 -3.37 44.78
CA ASP A 86 12.84 -4.72 44.21
C ASP A 86 11.60 -5.60 44.47
N GLN A 87 10.95 -5.46 45.64
CA GLN A 87 9.73 -6.20 45.97
C GLN A 87 8.50 -5.67 45.21
N GLN A 88 8.43 -4.36 44.96
CA GLN A 88 7.39 -3.77 44.11
C GLN A 88 7.56 -4.17 42.65
N VAL A 89 8.79 -4.12 42.12
CA VAL A 89 9.11 -4.55 40.75
C VAL A 89 8.84 -6.04 40.54
N ALA A 90 9.20 -6.90 41.50
CA ALA A 90 8.86 -8.32 41.43
C ALA A 90 7.35 -8.55 41.31
N ARG A 91 6.53 -7.79 42.05
CA ARG A 91 5.05 -7.86 41.95
C ARG A 91 4.53 -7.31 40.63
N ILE A 92 5.11 -6.22 40.12
CA ILE A 92 4.81 -5.70 38.78
C ILE A 92 5.08 -6.78 37.74
N VAL A 93 6.26 -7.40 37.76
CA VAL A 93 6.66 -8.48 36.84
C VAL A 93 5.69 -9.67 36.90
N GLU A 94 5.35 -10.17 38.09
CA GLU A 94 4.37 -11.25 38.24
C GLU A 94 2.99 -10.86 37.69
N THR A 95 2.59 -9.60 37.86
CA THR A 95 1.34 -9.06 37.29
C THR A 95 1.42 -8.98 35.77
N ILE A 96 2.53 -8.50 35.20
CA ILE A 96 2.74 -8.42 33.74
C ILE A 96 2.67 -9.81 33.10
N LYS A 97 3.30 -10.83 33.72
CA LYS A 97 3.29 -12.22 33.23
C LYS A 97 1.89 -12.80 33.04
N THR A 98 0.88 -12.30 33.75
CA THR A 98 -0.50 -12.76 33.59
C THR A 98 -1.09 -12.44 32.22
N LYS A 99 -0.57 -11.43 31.51
CA LYS A 99 -1.15 -10.87 30.27
C LYS A 99 -2.65 -10.57 30.41
N ASP A 100 -3.07 -10.19 31.61
CA ASP A 100 -4.46 -9.89 31.95
C ASP A 100 -4.65 -8.37 31.98
N PRO A 101 -5.50 -7.80 31.10
CA PRO A 101 -5.71 -6.37 31.02
C PRO A 101 -6.31 -5.76 32.30
N GLU A 102 -7.13 -6.51 33.05
CA GLU A 102 -7.68 -6.07 34.33
C GLU A 102 -6.59 -5.94 35.39
N GLN A 103 -5.62 -6.85 35.38
CA GLN A 103 -4.49 -6.80 36.32
C GLN A 103 -3.48 -5.72 35.92
N TRP A 104 -3.17 -5.61 34.62
CA TRP A 104 -2.25 -4.59 34.11
C TRP A 104 -2.75 -3.17 34.41
N SER A 105 -4.05 -2.91 34.21
CA SER A 105 -4.63 -1.57 34.45
C SER A 105 -4.52 -1.08 35.89
N LYS A 106 -4.35 -1.97 36.88
CA LYS A 106 -4.22 -1.60 38.31
C LYS A 106 -2.81 -1.13 38.68
N ILE A 107 -1.82 -1.54 37.90
CA ILE A 107 -0.41 -1.25 38.14
C ILE A 107 0.17 -0.27 37.11
N MET A 108 -0.64 0.15 36.13
CA MET A 108 -0.20 1.03 35.06
C MET A 108 -0.79 2.44 35.15
N ILE A 109 0.03 3.42 34.83
CA ILE A 109 -0.39 4.79 34.50
C ILE A 109 0.07 5.13 33.09
N SER A 110 -0.26 6.31 32.57
CA SER A 110 0.28 6.80 31.31
C SER A 110 1.05 8.08 31.50
N ASN A 111 2.12 8.25 30.75
CA ASN A 111 2.84 9.53 30.66
C ASN A 111 2.06 10.57 29.84
N ASP A 112 1.05 10.15 29.07
CA ASP A 112 0.19 11.03 28.30
C ASP A 112 -1.12 11.30 29.07
N PRO A 113 -1.38 12.55 29.48
CA PRO A 113 -2.56 12.87 30.27
C PRO A 113 -3.88 12.69 29.50
N SER A 114 -3.84 12.63 28.16
CA SER A 114 -5.02 12.38 27.32
C SER A 114 -5.34 10.89 27.17
N TYR A 115 -4.38 10.01 27.48
CA TYR A 115 -4.55 8.56 27.42
C TYR A 115 -4.99 7.98 28.77
N LYS A 116 -6.17 7.34 28.79
CA LYS A 116 -6.68 6.67 30.00
C LYS A 116 -6.35 5.17 29.97
N VAL A 117 -5.49 4.74 30.88
CA VAL A 117 -5.21 3.32 31.11
C VAL A 117 -6.46 2.62 31.66
N THR A 118 -6.99 1.68 30.90
CA THR A 118 -8.14 0.84 31.28
C THR A 118 -7.91 -0.58 30.79
N ALA A 119 -8.64 -1.56 31.33
CA ALA A 119 -8.59 -2.93 30.80
C ALA A 119 -8.93 -2.97 29.29
N LYS A 120 -9.90 -2.15 28.84
CA LYS A 120 -10.25 -2.04 27.42
C LYS A 120 -9.08 -1.52 26.56
N SER A 121 -8.40 -0.47 27.00
CA SER A 121 -7.29 0.13 26.24
C SER A 121 -6.06 -0.76 26.22
N LEU A 122 -5.78 -1.49 27.30
CA LEU A 122 -4.66 -2.42 27.40
C LEU A 122 -4.90 -3.76 26.71
N LYS A 123 -6.15 -4.09 26.39
CA LYS A 123 -6.52 -5.37 25.76
C LYS A 123 -5.65 -5.65 24.53
N LYS A 124 -5.50 -4.66 23.64
CA LYS A 124 -4.70 -4.79 22.41
C LYS A 124 -3.24 -5.18 22.70
N MET A 125 -2.60 -4.53 23.67
CA MET A 125 -1.23 -4.86 24.05
C MET A 125 -1.12 -6.23 24.74
N THR A 126 -2.08 -6.58 25.58
CA THR A 126 -2.09 -7.93 26.19
C THR A 126 -2.30 -9.02 25.15
N ASP A 127 -3.10 -8.76 24.11
CA ASP A 127 -3.35 -9.70 23.03
C ASP A 127 -2.12 -9.81 22.11
N TYR A 128 -1.42 -8.70 21.83
CA TYR A 128 -0.14 -8.70 21.12
C TYR A 128 0.86 -9.68 21.75
N TYR A 129 1.08 -9.62 23.07
CA TYR A 129 2.00 -10.53 23.75
C TYR A 129 1.47 -11.96 23.94
N LYS A 130 0.21 -12.25 23.59
CA LYS A 130 -0.31 -13.64 23.51
C LYS A 130 0.02 -14.29 22.17
N ILE A 131 0.38 -13.52 21.14
CA ILE A 131 0.80 -14.04 19.83
C ILE A 131 2.08 -14.86 20.01
N ASP A 132 2.13 -16.05 19.41
CA ASP A 132 3.26 -16.98 19.55
C ASP A 132 4.59 -16.38 19.09
N ALA A 133 4.58 -15.61 18.00
CA ALA A 133 5.74 -14.88 17.49
C ALA A 133 6.29 -13.85 18.49
N GLN A 134 5.47 -13.37 19.43
CA GLN A 134 5.85 -12.34 20.41
C GLN A 134 6.30 -12.92 21.76
N LYS A 135 6.44 -14.24 21.89
CA LYS A 135 6.87 -14.89 23.14
C LYS A 135 8.27 -14.45 23.56
N GLU A 136 9.21 -14.39 22.61
CA GLU A 136 10.60 -14.00 22.88
C GLU A 136 10.68 -12.53 23.28
N ASN A 137 10.02 -11.64 22.53
CA ASN A 137 9.91 -10.22 22.84
C ASN A 137 9.27 -9.98 24.21
N PHE A 138 8.20 -10.72 24.54
CA PHE A 138 7.58 -10.64 25.86
C PHE A 138 8.53 -11.10 26.98
N SER A 139 9.27 -12.20 26.77
CA SER A 139 10.24 -12.69 27.75
C SER A 139 11.37 -11.68 27.97
N ALA A 140 11.88 -11.08 26.90
CA ALA A 140 12.90 -10.04 26.96
C ALA A 140 12.40 -8.77 27.65
N LEU A 141 11.16 -8.35 27.39
CA LEU A 141 10.51 -7.24 28.10
C LEU A 141 10.38 -7.54 29.60
N VAL A 142 9.91 -8.73 29.96
CA VAL A 142 9.79 -9.13 31.36
C VAL A 142 11.16 -9.12 32.05
N GLN A 143 12.21 -9.55 31.34
CA GLN A 143 13.58 -9.52 31.84
C GLN A 143 14.11 -8.08 32.00
N SER A 144 13.75 -7.16 31.11
CA SER A 144 14.23 -5.77 31.14
C SER A 144 13.81 -5.02 32.40
N PHE A 145 12.61 -5.31 32.94
CA PHE A 145 12.17 -4.73 34.22
C PHE A 145 13.06 -5.09 35.41
N THR A 146 13.80 -6.20 35.32
CA THR A 146 14.67 -6.67 36.42
C THR A 146 16.14 -6.27 36.26
N SER A 147 16.59 -5.96 35.05
CA SER A 147 18.01 -5.77 34.76
C SER A 147 18.52 -4.35 35.00
N ARG A 148 17.66 -3.33 35.21
CA ARG A 148 18.04 -1.90 35.36
C ARG A 148 18.95 -1.36 34.23
N MET A 149 19.04 -2.07 33.09
CA MET A 149 20.10 -1.87 32.09
C MET A 149 19.69 -1.05 30.86
N TYR A 150 18.43 -0.63 30.70
CA TYR A 150 17.98 0.08 29.51
C TYR A 150 16.99 1.20 29.85
N ASP A 151 17.18 2.37 29.23
CA ASP A 151 16.14 3.40 29.15
C ASP A 151 14.91 2.78 28.48
N GLU A 152 13.79 2.87 29.19
CA GLU A 152 12.57 2.14 28.92
C GLU A 152 11.84 2.69 27.70
N VAL A 153 11.71 1.88 26.64
CA VAL A 153 11.22 2.33 25.32
C VAL A 153 9.69 2.51 25.31
N ASP A 154 8.93 1.52 25.78
CA ASP A 154 7.45 1.60 25.89
C ASP A 154 6.93 1.77 27.33
N PHE A 155 7.77 1.52 28.35
CA PHE A 155 7.31 1.40 29.74
C PHE A 155 8.26 1.94 30.81
N SER A 156 7.93 3.08 31.38
CA SER A 156 8.40 3.65 32.65
C SER A 156 8.30 2.79 33.93
N ILE A 157 9.29 2.58 34.81
CA ILE A 157 9.00 2.36 36.24
C ILE A 157 9.19 3.68 36.98
N VAL A 158 8.08 4.28 37.39
CA VAL A 158 8.07 5.60 38.04
C VAL A 158 7.51 5.55 39.45
N GLN A 159 7.95 6.49 40.27
CA GLN A 159 7.40 6.69 41.59
C GLN A 159 6.10 7.49 41.50
N GLU A 160 4.98 6.86 41.88
CA GLU A 160 3.64 7.45 41.88
C GLU A 160 3.07 7.49 43.31
N GLY A 161 3.35 8.60 44.02
CA GLY A 161 2.86 8.85 45.37
C GLY A 161 3.54 8.03 46.47
N LYS A 162 2.80 7.82 47.57
CA LYS A 162 3.28 7.12 48.77
C LYS A 162 2.29 6.05 49.24
N SER A 163 2.79 4.85 49.55
CA SER A 163 2.06 3.83 50.30
C SER A 163 2.22 4.05 51.80
N TRP A 164 1.12 3.93 52.55
CA TRP A 164 1.07 4.15 54.01
C TRP A 164 1.72 5.49 54.44
N PHE A 165 1.60 6.53 53.62
CA PHE A 165 2.14 7.88 53.82
C PHE A 165 3.68 8.00 53.84
N VAL A 166 4.44 6.92 53.99
CA VAL A 166 5.91 7.00 54.17
C VAL A 166 6.72 6.25 53.11
N TYR A 167 6.18 5.22 52.48
CA TYR A 167 6.92 4.41 51.51
C TYR A 167 6.65 4.86 50.08
N ASP A 168 7.67 4.89 49.24
CA ASP A 168 7.50 5.15 47.82
C ASP A 168 6.61 4.07 47.18
N ARG A 169 5.68 4.49 46.33
CA ARG A 169 4.88 3.58 45.52
C ARG A 169 5.41 3.62 44.09
N TYR A 170 5.75 2.47 43.53
CA TYR A 170 6.20 2.37 42.14
C TYR A 170 5.10 1.75 41.28
N VAL A 171 4.91 2.30 40.09
CA VAL A 171 3.95 1.84 39.08
C VAL A 171 4.63 1.79 37.72
N LEU A 172 3.99 1.11 36.77
CA LEU A 172 4.46 1.04 35.41
C LEU A 172 3.80 2.15 34.57
N GLU A 173 4.57 3.09 34.06
CA GLU A 173 4.10 4.17 33.21
C GLU A 173 4.19 3.76 31.74
N LEU A 174 3.05 3.53 31.11
CA LEU A 174 2.93 3.24 29.69
C LEU A 174 3.19 4.52 28.87
N LYS A 175 4.00 4.39 27.82
CA LYS A 175 4.24 5.41 26.80
C LYS A 175 3.40 5.13 25.55
N PRO A 176 2.24 5.79 25.35
CA PRO A 176 1.44 5.60 24.15
C PRO A 176 2.20 5.92 22.87
N VAL A 177 1.69 5.43 21.76
CA VAL A 177 2.25 5.62 20.42
C VAL A 177 1.31 6.47 19.58
N TYR A 178 1.86 7.08 18.56
CA TYR A 178 1.14 7.90 17.60
C TYR A 178 1.46 7.37 16.21
N LEU A 179 0.45 7.31 15.37
CA LEU A 179 0.54 6.90 13.98
C LEU A 179 0.30 8.12 13.10
N THR A 180 1.18 8.35 12.14
CA THR A 180 1.00 9.35 11.09
C THR A 180 0.69 8.61 9.79
N ILE A 181 -0.44 8.92 9.17
CA ILE A 181 -0.89 8.32 7.93
C ILE A 181 -0.88 9.40 6.85
N GLU A 182 -0.10 9.21 5.80
CA GLU A 182 -0.03 10.09 4.65
C GLU A 182 -0.87 9.53 3.49
N THR A 183 -1.72 10.37 2.91
CA THR A 183 -2.56 10.04 1.75
C THR A 183 -2.25 11.04 0.64
N PRO A 184 -1.55 10.63 -0.43
CA PRO A 184 -1.19 11.53 -1.52
C PRO A 184 -2.41 12.19 -2.18
N GLN A 185 -3.52 11.45 -2.27
CA GLN A 185 -4.78 11.94 -2.81
C GLN A 185 -5.69 12.49 -1.69
N GLU A 186 -6.37 13.60 -1.97
CA GLU A 186 -7.53 14.04 -1.19
C GLU A 186 -8.69 13.00 -1.28
N ASP A 187 -9.66 13.05 -0.36
CA ASP A 187 -10.83 12.15 -0.32
C ASP A 187 -10.58 10.67 0.02
N VAL A 188 -9.34 10.27 0.35
CA VAL A 188 -9.07 8.93 0.89
C VAL A 188 -9.69 8.82 2.29
N VAL A 189 -10.60 7.86 2.46
CA VAL A 189 -11.18 7.51 3.77
C VAL A 189 -10.21 6.59 4.49
N VAL A 190 -9.75 7.01 5.66
CA VAL A 190 -8.81 6.25 6.49
C VAL A 190 -9.53 5.62 7.68
N GLU A 191 -9.33 4.32 7.87
CA GLU A 191 -9.82 3.58 9.03
C GLU A 191 -8.67 2.91 9.78
N VAL A 192 -8.69 2.98 11.11
CA VAL A 192 -7.77 2.27 12.00
C VAL A 192 -8.57 1.31 12.88
N ASP A 193 -8.30 0.01 12.77
CA ASP A 193 -9.10 -1.08 13.35
C ASP A 193 -10.62 -0.97 13.04
N GLY A 194 -10.96 -0.56 11.82
CA GLY A 194 -12.35 -0.35 11.39
C GLY A 194 -13.04 0.87 12.02
N LYS A 195 -12.30 1.75 12.71
CA LYS A 195 -12.78 3.06 13.14
C LYS A 195 -12.31 4.10 12.13
N LYS A 196 -13.26 4.82 11.53
CA LYS A 196 -12.96 5.98 10.67
C LYS A 196 -12.23 7.06 11.46
N GLU A 197 -11.05 7.44 10.99
CA GLU A 197 -10.22 8.50 11.56
C GLU A 197 -10.22 9.68 10.57
N GLY A 198 -11.21 10.57 10.72
CA GLY A 198 -11.38 11.76 9.89
C GLY A 198 -12.22 11.55 8.62
N GLU A 199 -12.93 12.60 8.19
CA GLU A 199 -13.61 12.72 6.89
C GLU A 199 -13.05 13.93 6.08
N GLU A 200 -12.06 14.65 6.61
CA GLU A 200 -11.63 15.95 6.09
C GLU A 200 -10.20 15.90 5.54
N SER A 201 -10.09 15.86 4.20
CA SER A 201 -9.21 16.70 3.36
C SER A 201 -7.84 17.12 3.92
N VAL A 202 -7.03 16.22 4.45
CA VAL A 202 -5.62 16.51 4.76
C VAL A 202 -4.75 15.35 4.30
N SER A 203 -3.69 15.66 3.57
CA SER A 203 -2.67 14.70 3.14
C SER A 203 -1.98 13.94 4.28
N ILE A 204 -2.20 14.34 5.54
CA ILE A 204 -1.56 13.77 6.74
C ILE A 204 -2.58 13.69 7.89
N THR A 205 -2.88 12.47 8.35
CA THR A 205 -3.73 12.18 9.50
C THR A 205 -2.90 11.65 10.67
N LYS A 206 -3.04 12.24 11.86
CA LYS A 206 -2.38 11.76 13.09
C LYS A 206 -3.38 11.04 13.99
N VAL A 207 -3.12 9.77 14.25
CA VAL A 207 -3.96 8.90 15.07
C VAL A 207 -3.26 8.59 16.39
N GLY A 208 -3.91 8.94 17.49
CA GLY A 208 -3.44 8.64 18.84
C GLY A 208 -3.97 9.59 19.90
N PRO A 209 -3.55 9.39 21.16
CA PRO A 209 -2.61 8.37 21.62
C PRO A 209 -3.17 6.93 21.55
N LEU A 210 -2.34 5.99 21.10
CA LEU A 210 -2.65 4.57 20.92
C LEU A 210 -1.89 3.70 21.91
N THR A 211 -2.46 2.56 22.30
CA THR A 211 -1.73 1.53 23.06
C THR A 211 -0.72 0.84 22.13
N PRO A 212 0.55 0.64 22.49
CA PRO A 212 1.47 -0.14 21.67
C PRO A 212 0.92 -1.53 21.34
N GLY A 213 1.07 -1.95 20.08
CA GLY A 213 0.56 -3.22 19.55
C GLY A 213 0.30 -3.16 18.05
N ASN A 214 -0.35 -4.19 17.50
CA ASN A 214 -0.66 -4.25 16.06
C ASN A 214 -1.91 -3.44 15.73
N TYR A 215 -1.89 -2.67 14.64
CA TYR A 215 -3.03 -1.93 14.12
C TYR A 215 -3.27 -2.25 12.64
N GLU A 216 -4.54 -2.43 12.30
CA GLU A 216 -4.97 -2.55 10.91
C GLU A 216 -5.31 -1.16 10.39
N ILE A 217 -4.66 -0.75 9.31
CA ILE A 217 -4.92 0.51 8.62
C ILE A 217 -5.54 0.19 7.28
N LYS A 218 -6.69 0.79 7.01
CA LYS A 218 -7.38 0.70 5.74
C LYS A 218 -7.51 2.08 5.12
N GLY A 219 -7.11 2.20 3.86
CA GLY A 219 -7.42 3.34 3.01
C GLY A 219 -8.46 2.94 1.98
N THR A 220 -9.45 3.80 1.75
CA THR A 220 -10.45 3.59 0.70
C THR A 220 -10.61 4.87 -0.12
N LEU A 221 -10.46 4.75 -1.43
CA LEU A 221 -10.74 5.82 -2.39
C LEU A 221 -11.72 5.26 -3.43
N ASN A 222 -12.90 5.87 -3.53
CA ASN A 222 -14.03 5.32 -4.28
C ASN A 222 -14.34 3.86 -3.83
N ASP A 223 -14.28 2.90 -4.74
CA ASP A 223 -14.52 1.47 -4.47
C ASP A 223 -13.23 0.64 -4.32
N VAL A 224 -12.05 1.28 -4.36
CA VAL A 224 -10.75 0.63 -4.21
C VAL A 224 -10.24 0.81 -2.79
N SER A 225 -9.74 -0.27 -2.20
CA SER A 225 -9.21 -0.26 -0.82
C SER A 225 -7.85 -0.92 -0.74
N THR A 226 -7.00 -0.39 0.11
CA THR A 226 -5.74 -1.01 0.52
C THR A 226 -5.73 -1.19 2.03
N GLU A 227 -5.19 -2.31 2.49
CA GLU A 227 -5.17 -2.71 3.89
C GLU A 227 -3.76 -3.16 4.29
N GLN A 228 -3.30 -2.68 5.45
CA GLN A 228 -1.99 -3.07 5.99
C GLN A 228 -2.06 -3.23 7.51
N VAL A 229 -1.29 -4.19 8.04
CA VAL A 229 -1.16 -4.41 9.48
C VAL A 229 0.24 -3.99 9.91
N ILE A 230 0.29 -3.02 10.82
CA ILE A 230 1.55 -2.45 11.31
C ILE A 230 1.78 -2.78 12.79
N ASP A 231 3.04 -2.99 13.18
CA ASP A 231 3.44 -3.17 14.58
C ASP A 231 3.93 -1.84 15.16
N LEU A 232 3.15 -1.26 16.08
CA LEU A 232 3.47 -0.02 16.80
C LEU A 232 4.03 -0.27 18.21
N THR A 233 4.71 -1.39 18.44
CA THR A 233 5.56 -1.55 19.64
C THR A 233 6.96 -1.00 19.37
N ARG A 234 7.61 -0.37 20.35
CA ARG A 234 8.99 0.11 20.20
C ARG A 234 10.01 -0.92 20.66
N PHE A 235 9.64 -1.72 21.65
CA PHE A 235 10.53 -2.72 22.23
C PHE A 235 10.92 -3.80 21.20
N ASN A 236 12.22 -3.92 20.92
CA ASN A 236 12.78 -4.84 19.91
C ASN A 236 12.17 -4.69 18.50
N ASN A 237 11.67 -3.51 18.15
CA ASN A 237 11.11 -3.23 16.84
C ASN A 237 11.97 -2.19 16.11
N ILE A 238 12.79 -2.68 15.18
CA ILE A 238 13.64 -1.86 14.30
C ILE A 238 12.78 -1.02 13.33
N ASP A 239 11.61 -1.52 12.95
CA ASP A 239 10.76 -0.91 11.94
C ASP A 239 9.77 0.10 12.55
N PHE A 240 9.82 0.36 13.86
CA PHE A 240 8.86 1.24 14.55
C PHE A 240 8.75 2.64 13.91
N GLU A 241 9.86 3.26 13.54
CA GLU A 241 9.85 4.60 12.93
C GLU A 241 9.15 4.60 11.56
N GLN A 242 9.31 3.52 10.77
CA GLN A 242 8.59 3.33 9.50
C GLN A 242 7.12 2.99 9.76
N ASN A 243 6.82 2.06 10.66
CA ASN A 243 5.46 1.65 10.99
C ASN A 243 4.63 2.80 11.61
N SER A 244 5.27 3.78 12.25
CA SER A 244 4.60 4.96 12.79
C SER A 244 4.37 6.08 11.75
N HIS A 245 4.90 5.94 10.53
CA HIS A 245 4.74 6.87 9.41
C HIS A 245 4.40 6.10 8.14
N VAL A 246 3.11 5.95 7.88
CA VAL A 246 2.57 5.08 6.84
C VAL A 246 2.02 5.91 5.70
N THR A 247 2.38 5.58 4.46
CA THR A 247 1.76 6.16 3.27
C THR A 247 0.75 5.17 2.68
N LEU A 248 -0.47 5.63 2.41
CA LEU A 248 -1.47 4.87 1.68
C LEU A 248 -1.43 5.31 0.21
N ASP A 249 -0.82 4.48 -0.64
CA ASP A 249 -0.65 4.78 -2.06
C ASP A 249 -1.94 4.48 -2.84
N LEU A 250 -2.92 5.36 -2.66
CA LEU A 250 -4.16 5.40 -3.43
C LEU A 250 -4.20 6.76 -4.14
N HIS A 251 -4.07 6.75 -5.46
CA HIS A 251 -4.10 7.96 -6.26
C HIS A 251 -4.87 7.71 -7.57
N LYS A 252 -5.36 8.79 -8.17
CA LYS A 252 -6.10 8.71 -9.43
C LYS A 252 -5.17 8.65 -10.62
N LEU A 253 -5.59 7.93 -11.65
CA LEU A 253 -4.95 7.81 -12.93
C LEU A 253 -5.71 8.58 -14.02
N HIS A 254 -4.97 9.11 -14.98
CA HIS A 254 -5.52 9.71 -16.20
C HIS A 254 -4.58 9.38 -17.36
N PHE A 255 -5.08 8.65 -18.35
CA PHE A 255 -4.32 8.21 -19.52
C PHE A 255 -5.18 8.07 -20.77
N MET A 256 -4.51 8.01 -21.91
CA MET A 256 -5.07 7.67 -23.21
C MET A 256 -4.71 6.24 -23.58
N VAL A 257 -5.65 5.50 -24.15
CA VAL A 257 -5.42 4.17 -24.72
C VAL A 257 -5.54 4.27 -26.23
N LEU A 258 -4.46 3.96 -26.95
CA LEU A 258 -4.43 3.86 -28.39
C LEU A 258 -4.61 2.40 -28.80
N SER A 259 -5.41 2.15 -29.84
CA SER A 259 -5.65 0.79 -30.31
C SER A 259 -5.93 0.72 -31.81
N ASN A 260 -5.59 -0.42 -32.41
CA ASN A 260 -5.86 -0.76 -33.80
C ASN A 260 -7.29 -1.31 -34.03
N VAL A 261 -8.13 -1.41 -33.00
CA VAL A 261 -9.50 -1.91 -33.11
C VAL A 261 -10.51 -0.83 -32.70
N GLU A 262 -11.13 -0.23 -33.71
CA GLU A 262 -12.19 0.76 -33.51
C GLU A 262 -13.40 0.15 -32.77
N GLY A 263 -13.96 0.89 -31.81
CA GLY A 263 -15.09 0.42 -31.01
C GLY A 263 -14.78 -0.72 -30.02
N ALA A 264 -13.50 -1.02 -29.77
CA ALA A 264 -13.11 -1.90 -28.67
C ALA A 264 -13.39 -1.25 -27.32
N GLU A 265 -13.70 -2.06 -26.31
CA GLU A 265 -13.83 -1.64 -24.92
C GLU A 265 -12.45 -1.60 -24.27
N VAL A 266 -12.14 -0.50 -23.58
CA VAL A 266 -11.01 -0.42 -22.65
C VAL A 266 -11.47 -1.01 -21.33
N MET A 267 -10.77 -2.03 -20.88
CA MET A 267 -11.05 -2.75 -19.65
C MET A 267 -9.98 -2.41 -18.61
N VAL A 268 -10.41 -2.10 -17.39
CA VAL A 268 -9.57 -1.99 -16.20
C VAL A 268 -10.04 -3.06 -15.22
N ASP A 269 -9.18 -4.02 -14.87
CA ASP A 269 -9.52 -5.19 -14.04
C ASP A 269 -10.86 -5.83 -14.40
N ASP A 270 -11.00 -6.20 -15.68
CA ASP A 270 -12.20 -6.80 -16.28
C ASP A 270 -13.47 -5.93 -16.26
N LYS A 271 -13.38 -4.63 -15.92
CA LYS A 271 -14.50 -3.69 -16.00
C LYS A 271 -14.34 -2.74 -17.19
N PRO A 272 -15.37 -2.57 -18.05
CA PRO A 272 -15.30 -1.62 -19.14
C PRO A 272 -15.35 -0.19 -18.60
N VAL A 273 -14.38 0.64 -18.98
CA VAL A 273 -14.26 2.04 -18.54
C VAL A 273 -14.37 3.05 -19.68
N ALA A 274 -14.01 2.65 -20.91
CA ALA A 274 -14.08 3.51 -22.09
C ALA A 274 -14.26 2.69 -23.38
N ILE A 275 -14.50 3.35 -24.51
CA ILE A 275 -14.61 2.74 -25.83
C ILE A 275 -13.68 3.50 -26.78
N ILE A 276 -12.88 2.77 -27.55
CA ILE A 276 -11.98 3.30 -28.59
C ILE A 276 -12.81 4.00 -29.67
N LYS A 277 -12.49 5.28 -29.91
CA LYS A 277 -13.05 6.10 -30.98
C LYS A 277 -11.93 6.84 -31.71
N ASP A 278 -11.94 6.80 -33.03
CA ASP A 278 -10.87 7.39 -33.84
C ASP A 278 -9.48 6.90 -33.36
N SER A 279 -9.37 5.59 -33.11
CA SER A 279 -8.17 4.89 -32.61
C SER A 279 -7.69 5.26 -31.20
N VAL A 280 -8.44 6.06 -30.43
CA VAL A 280 -8.07 6.47 -29.06
C VAL A 280 -9.24 6.45 -28.09
N ALA A 281 -8.97 6.21 -26.80
CA ALA A 281 -9.92 6.45 -25.72
C ALA A 281 -9.24 7.13 -24.53
N GLU A 282 -9.94 8.08 -23.91
CA GLU A 282 -9.49 8.75 -22.68
C GLU A 282 -10.08 8.04 -21.46
N VAL A 283 -9.23 7.73 -20.48
CA VAL A 283 -9.60 7.11 -19.21
C VAL A 283 -9.24 8.06 -18.06
N LYS A 284 -10.20 8.30 -17.16
CA LYS A 284 -10.08 9.22 -16.01
C LYS A 284 -10.58 8.54 -14.74
N ASP A 285 -10.13 9.05 -13.59
CA ASP A 285 -10.63 8.71 -12.26
C ASP A 285 -10.53 7.22 -11.89
N VAL A 286 -9.67 6.46 -12.58
CA VAL A 286 -9.29 5.11 -12.17
C VAL A 286 -8.37 5.22 -10.97
N VAL A 287 -8.62 4.46 -9.91
CA VAL A 287 -7.78 4.46 -8.71
C VAL A 287 -6.73 3.38 -8.87
N TRP A 288 -5.46 3.73 -8.73
CA TRP A 288 -4.37 2.76 -8.78
C TRP A 288 -4.41 1.81 -7.58
N HIS A 289 -4.05 0.55 -7.84
CA HIS A 289 -3.63 -0.42 -6.83
C HIS A 289 -2.57 -1.35 -7.42
N GLU A 290 -1.85 -2.06 -6.56
CA GLU A 290 -0.87 -3.04 -6.99
C GLU A 290 -1.51 -4.12 -7.88
N GLY A 291 -0.92 -4.39 -9.04
CA GLY A 291 -1.42 -5.35 -10.01
C GLY A 291 -2.62 -4.89 -10.85
N LEU A 292 -2.94 -3.59 -10.87
CA LEU A 292 -3.97 -3.04 -11.75
C LEU A 292 -3.60 -3.25 -13.23
N THR A 293 -4.53 -3.82 -13.99
CA THR A 293 -4.31 -4.16 -15.41
C THR A 293 -5.26 -3.42 -16.33
N VAL A 294 -4.76 -3.06 -17.52
CA VAL A 294 -5.53 -2.47 -18.61
C VAL A 294 -5.39 -3.31 -19.86
N ARG A 295 -6.50 -3.57 -20.55
CA ARG A 295 -6.51 -4.20 -21.87
C ARG A 295 -7.59 -3.60 -22.75
N VAL A 296 -7.46 -3.79 -24.07
CA VAL A 296 -8.57 -3.55 -24.99
C VAL A 296 -9.18 -4.89 -25.41
N GLN A 297 -10.50 -4.94 -25.53
CA GLN A 297 -11.19 -6.12 -26.02
C GLN A 297 -12.37 -5.74 -26.92
N LYS A 298 -12.66 -6.57 -27.92
CA LYS A 298 -13.86 -6.46 -28.74
C LYS A 298 -14.46 -7.84 -28.95
N THR A 299 -15.77 -7.95 -28.69
CA THR A 299 -16.51 -9.19 -28.87
C THR A 299 -17.39 -9.10 -30.11
N PHE A 300 -17.21 -10.06 -31.02
CA PHE A 300 -18.04 -10.28 -32.19
C PHE A 300 -18.82 -11.58 -31.98
N ASP A 301 -20.14 -11.49 -31.77
CA ASP A 301 -21.05 -12.59 -31.43
C ASP A 301 -20.59 -13.45 -30.24
N LYS A 302 -19.75 -14.47 -30.48
CA LYS A 302 -19.21 -15.41 -29.48
C LYS A 302 -17.69 -15.42 -29.40
N GLU A 303 -17.02 -14.64 -30.23
CA GLU A 303 -15.57 -14.57 -30.28
C GLU A 303 -15.10 -13.22 -29.74
N THR A 304 -14.15 -13.26 -28.81
CA THR A 304 -13.54 -12.06 -28.24
C THR A 304 -12.11 -11.96 -28.72
N MET A 305 -11.76 -10.82 -29.28
CA MET A 305 -10.39 -10.43 -29.59
C MET A 305 -9.92 -9.45 -28.52
N GLN A 306 -8.66 -9.55 -28.09
CA GLN A 306 -8.14 -8.70 -27.02
C GLN A 306 -6.64 -8.46 -27.18
N SER A 307 -6.15 -7.36 -26.61
CA SER A 307 -4.71 -7.15 -26.42
C SER A 307 -4.17 -8.03 -25.30
N ILE A 308 -2.85 -8.03 -25.14
CA ILE A 308 -2.23 -8.44 -23.88
C ILE A 308 -2.63 -7.47 -22.75
N ASP A 309 -2.55 -7.96 -21.52
CA ASP A 309 -2.74 -7.13 -20.33
C ASP A 309 -1.51 -6.24 -20.12
N TYR A 310 -1.75 -4.95 -19.90
CA TYR A 310 -0.74 -3.98 -19.49
C TYR A 310 -0.92 -3.68 -17.99
N GLU A 311 0.08 -4.02 -17.19
CA GLU A 311 0.10 -3.72 -15.75
C GLU A 311 0.62 -2.30 -15.51
N ILE A 312 -0.17 -1.46 -14.84
CA ILE A 312 0.20 -0.07 -14.55
C ILE A 312 1.08 -0.01 -13.30
N GLY A 313 2.29 0.54 -13.43
CA GLY A 313 3.16 0.82 -12.29
C GLY A 313 2.67 1.98 -11.42
N ALA A 314 3.06 1.99 -10.13
CA ALA A 314 2.61 2.96 -9.13
C ALA A 314 2.86 4.44 -9.45
N SER A 315 3.79 4.75 -10.36
CA SER A 315 4.11 6.13 -10.75
C SER A 315 3.67 6.48 -12.17
N GLU A 316 3.05 5.55 -12.90
CA GLU A 316 2.62 5.75 -14.27
C GLU A 316 1.24 6.38 -14.31
N PHE A 317 1.02 7.29 -15.27
CA PHE A 317 -0.29 7.87 -15.56
C PHE A 317 -0.98 8.57 -14.37
N VAL A 318 -0.23 8.99 -13.35
CA VAL A 318 -0.75 9.77 -12.21
C VAL A 318 -1.48 11.00 -12.75
N ALA A 319 -2.73 11.19 -12.34
CA ALA A 319 -3.63 12.17 -12.95
C ALA A 319 -3.11 13.61 -12.89
N GLU A 320 -2.36 13.97 -11.85
CA GLU A 320 -1.75 15.29 -11.70
C GLU A 320 -0.68 15.61 -12.75
N ASN A 321 -0.08 14.57 -13.34
CA ASN A 321 0.98 14.69 -14.35
C ASN A 321 0.44 14.53 -15.78
N TYR A 322 -0.88 14.47 -15.97
CA TYR A 322 -1.48 14.29 -17.28
C TYR A 322 -1.26 15.51 -18.18
N GLU A 323 -0.77 15.26 -19.39
CA GLU A 323 -0.59 16.26 -20.44
C GLU A 323 -1.24 15.79 -21.74
N GLU A 324 -2.23 16.54 -22.23
CA GLU A 324 -2.93 16.22 -23.48
C GLU A 324 -1.93 16.18 -24.67
N GLY A 325 -1.94 15.07 -25.41
CA GLY A 325 -1.04 14.84 -26.54
C GLY A 325 0.38 14.41 -26.17
N SER A 326 0.70 14.26 -24.87
CA SER A 326 2.00 13.73 -24.43
C SER A 326 2.07 12.21 -24.62
N TYR A 327 3.20 11.73 -25.13
CA TYR A 327 3.48 10.29 -25.22
C TYR A 327 3.46 9.61 -23.83
N TYR A 328 3.86 10.33 -22.77
CA TYR A 328 3.87 9.80 -21.39
C TYR A 328 2.48 9.71 -20.77
N SER A 329 1.46 10.26 -21.43
CA SER A 329 0.06 10.17 -21.00
C SER A 329 -0.73 9.15 -21.84
N GLY A 330 -0.06 8.38 -22.70
CA GLY A 330 -0.69 7.37 -23.54
C GLY A 330 -0.05 5.99 -23.40
N MET A 331 -0.86 4.96 -23.62
CA MET A 331 -0.42 3.58 -23.80
C MET A 331 -0.98 3.02 -25.10
N GLU A 332 -0.17 2.22 -25.80
CA GLU A 332 -0.57 1.56 -27.04
C GLU A 332 -0.92 0.10 -26.76
N LEU A 333 -2.19 -0.26 -26.97
CA LEU A 333 -2.70 -1.61 -26.78
C LEU A 333 -3.26 -2.13 -28.12
N ALA A 334 -2.41 -2.86 -28.83
CA ALA A 334 -2.78 -3.50 -30.09
C ALA A 334 -3.39 -4.88 -29.84
N VAL A 335 -4.45 -5.19 -30.58
CA VAL A 335 -4.97 -6.55 -30.72
C VAL A 335 -4.18 -7.23 -31.83
N GLU A 336 -3.58 -8.38 -31.51
CA GLU A 336 -2.81 -9.16 -32.48
C GLU A 336 -3.71 -9.66 -33.63
N ASP A 337 -3.08 -9.95 -34.77
CA ASP A 337 -3.70 -10.50 -35.97
C ASP A 337 -4.75 -9.63 -36.69
N VAL A 338 -4.95 -8.39 -36.26
CA VAL A 338 -5.78 -7.40 -36.96
C VAL A 338 -4.99 -6.78 -38.12
N ARG A 339 -5.58 -6.78 -39.30
CA ARG A 339 -4.99 -6.25 -40.55
C ARG A 339 -5.27 -4.76 -40.71
N ASN A 340 -4.48 -4.10 -41.53
CA ASN A 340 -4.68 -2.70 -41.89
C ASN A 340 -5.17 -2.50 -43.34
N ASP A 341 -5.55 -1.26 -43.64
CA ASP A 341 -6.03 -0.80 -44.95
C ASP A 341 -4.97 -0.91 -46.06
N TYR A 342 -3.69 -0.77 -45.73
CA TYR A 342 -2.59 -0.97 -46.67
C TYR A 342 -2.49 -2.42 -47.17
N GLU A 343 -2.68 -3.40 -46.28
CA GLU A 343 -2.73 -4.82 -46.65
C GLU A 343 -3.94 -5.10 -47.57
N ALA A 344 -5.11 -4.51 -47.28
CA ALA A 344 -6.29 -4.63 -48.14
C ALA A 344 -6.08 -3.98 -49.51
N SER A 345 -5.45 -2.79 -49.56
CA SER A 345 -5.11 -2.09 -50.80
C SER A 345 -4.13 -2.89 -51.65
N SER A 346 -3.14 -3.50 -51.02
CA SER A 346 -2.17 -4.38 -51.69
C SER A 346 -2.85 -5.62 -52.26
N PHE A 347 -3.75 -6.25 -51.50
CA PHE A 347 -4.55 -7.38 -51.94
C PHE A 347 -5.40 -7.04 -53.18
N LEU A 348 -6.20 -5.96 -53.12
CA LEU A 348 -7.05 -5.55 -54.23
C LEU A 348 -6.23 -5.21 -55.47
N SER A 349 -5.08 -4.55 -55.30
CA SER A 349 -4.18 -4.23 -56.42
C SER A 349 -3.66 -5.49 -57.12
N ASN A 350 -3.24 -6.49 -56.34
CA ASN A 350 -2.79 -7.78 -56.89
C ASN A 350 -3.95 -8.52 -57.58
N PHE A 351 -5.12 -8.56 -56.95
CA PHE A 351 -6.32 -9.17 -57.50
C PHE A 351 -6.69 -8.56 -58.86
N TYR A 352 -6.81 -7.24 -58.94
CA TYR A 352 -7.16 -6.56 -60.19
C TYR A 352 -6.06 -6.59 -61.24
N SER A 353 -4.79 -6.70 -60.84
CA SER A 353 -3.69 -7.01 -61.76
C SER A 353 -3.88 -8.37 -62.41
N GLU A 354 -4.25 -9.41 -61.65
CA GLU A 354 -4.54 -10.74 -62.21
C GLU A 354 -5.79 -10.74 -63.10
N VAL A 355 -6.87 -10.05 -62.70
CA VAL A 355 -8.03 -9.83 -63.58
C VAL A 355 -7.59 -9.19 -64.90
N SER A 356 -6.76 -8.14 -64.83
CA SER A 356 -6.26 -7.42 -66.01
C SER A 356 -5.43 -8.32 -66.92
N ASN A 357 -4.50 -9.10 -66.35
CA ASN A 357 -3.71 -10.09 -67.08
C ASN A 357 -4.61 -11.10 -67.78
N HIS A 358 -5.57 -11.68 -67.07
CA HIS A 358 -6.46 -12.70 -67.60
C HIS A 358 -7.43 -12.17 -68.67
N THR A 359 -7.82 -10.89 -68.64
CA THR A 359 -8.60 -10.29 -69.74
C THR A 359 -7.80 -10.13 -71.05
N ASN A 360 -6.46 -10.07 -70.97
CA ASN A 360 -5.60 -9.88 -72.13
C ASN A 360 -5.51 -11.16 -72.97
N GLU A 361 -5.93 -11.08 -74.23
CA GLU A 361 -5.94 -12.22 -75.15
C GLU A 361 -4.56 -12.88 -75.35
N LEU A 362 -3.47 -12.15 -75.10
CA LEU A 362 -2.10 -12.63 -75.23
C LEU A 362 -1.58 -13.36 -73.98
N TYR A 363 -2.28 -13.25 -72.85
CA TYR A 363 -1.92 -13.91 -71.60
C TYR A 363 -2.50 -15.33 -71.54
N THR A 364 -1.76 -16.24 -70.92
CA THR A 364 -2.19 -17.63 -70.69
C THR A 364 -3.38 -17.65 -69.75
N PHE A 365 -4.41 -18.42 -70.08
CA PHE A 365 -5.61 -18.55 -69.23
C PHE A 365 -6.14 -19.98 -69.30
N ASP A 366 -5.29 -20.91 -68.85
CA ASP A 366 -5.58 -22.34 -68.79
C ASP A 366 -6.15 -22.74 -67.42
N GLU A 367 -6.40 -24.04 -67.20
CA GLU A 367 -6.98 -24.52 -65.94
C GLU A 367 -6.10 -24.23 -64.72
N LYS A 368 -4.77 -24.17 -64.88
CA LYS A 368 -3.86 -23.88 -63.76
C LYS A 368 -4.00 -22.41 -63.35
N GLU A 369 -4.04 -21.49 -64.31
CA GLU A 369 -4.26 -20.07 -64.03
C GLU A 369 -5.65 -19.84 -63.39
N LYS A 370 -6.68 -20.56 -63.84
CA LYS A 370 -8.02 -20.52 -63.24
C LYS A 370 -8.04 -21.01 -61.79
N GLU A 371 -7.30 -22.07 -61.48
CA GLU A 371 -7.16 -22.59 -60.11
C GLU A 371 -6.40 -21.60 -59.21
N GLN A 372 -5.35 -20.95 -59.73
CA GLN A 372 -4.62 -19.91 -59.00
C GLN A 372 -5.49 -18.67 -58.75
N PHE A 373 -6.24 -18.22 -59.76
CA PHE A 373 -7.17 -17.10 -59.62
C PHE A 373 -8.29 -17.41 -58.61
N ALA A 374 -8.73 -18.67 -58.51
CA ALA A 374 -9.71 -19.08 -57.51
C ALA A 374 -9.22 -18.87 -56.06
N SER A 375 -7.90 -18.84 -55.82
CA SER A 375 -7.36 -18.61 -54.46
C SER A 375 -7.63 -17.21 -53.90
N TYR A 376 -8.04 -16.25 -54.74
CA TYR A 376 -8.49 -14.93 -54.29
C TYR A 376 -9.88 -14.94 -53.68
N PHE A 377 -10.61 -16.07 -53.70
CA PHE A 377 -11.99 -16.17 -53.26
C PHE A 377 -12.15 -17.27 -52.22
N THR A 378 -12.97 -17.00 -51.21
CA THR A 378 -13.43 -18.04 -50.28
C THR A 378 -14.21 -19.10 -51.04
N ASP A 379 -14.06 -20.37 -50.69
CA ASP A 379 -14.62 -21.52 -51.42
C ASP A 379 -14.11 -21.69 -52.87
N GLY A 380 -13.09 -20.94 -53.27
CA GLY A 380 -12.43 -21.06 -54.56
C GLY A 380 -13.39 -20.97 -55.75
N THR A 381 -13.42 -22.01 -56.58
CA THR A 381 -14.25 -22.03 -57.80
C THR A 381 -15.76 -22.10 -57.51
N ALA A 382 -16.18 -22.45 -56.28
CA ALA A 382 -17.59 -22.45 -55.91
C ALA A 382 -18.12 -21.05 -55.56
N ASN A 383 -17.25 -20.06 -55.36
CA ASN A 383 -17.63 -18.70 -55.06
C ASN A 383 -18.42 -18.05 -56.21
N LEU A 384 -19.47 -17.29 -55.90
CA LEU A 384 -20.28 -16.62 -56.94
C LEU A 384 -19.52 -15.48 -57.62
N GLU A 385 -18.73 -14.72 -56.89
CA GLU A 385 -17.94 -13.61 -57.43
C GLU A 385 -16.84 -14.13 -58.36
N TYR A 386 -16.21 -15.26 -58.01
CA TYR A 386 -15.30 -15.95 -58.92
C TYR A 386 -15.97 -16.25 -60.27
N GLN A 387 -17.19 -16.80 -60.24
CA GLN A 387 -17.94 -17.11 -61.47
C GLN A 387 -18.27 -15.86 -62.28
N ASP A 388 -18.62 -14.75 -61.62
CA ASP A 388 -18.89 -13.48 -62.29
C ASP A 388 -17.63 -12.88 -62.94
N PHE A 389 -16.46 -12.93 -62.28
CA PHE A 389 -15.20 -12.54 -62.90
C PHE A 389 -14.79 -13.47 -64.04
N MET A 390 -15.02 -14.78 -63.92
CA MET A 390 -14.76 -15.73 -64.99
C MET A 390 -15.60 -15.42 -66.24
N ASN A 391 -16.87 -15.03 -66.04
CA ASN A 391 -17.74 -14.58 -67.12
C ASN A 391 -17.24 -13.27 -67.75
N PHE A 392 -16.88 -12.28 -66.92
CA PHE A 392 -16.33 -11.01 -67.38
C PHE A 392 -15.04 -11.19 -68.21
N ILE A 393 -14.08 -11.96 -67.69
CA ILE A 393 -12.82 -12.28 -68.36
C ILE A 393 -13.09 -12.95 -69.71
N THR A 394 -13.99 -13.95 -69.74
CA THR A 394 -14.35 -14.66 -70.97
C THR A 394 -15.02 -13.75 -72.00
N GLU A 395 -15.90 -12.85 -71.56
CA GLU A 395 -16.56 -11.87 -72.43
C GLU A 395 -15.55 -10.92 -73.06
N VAL A 396 -14.60 -10.39 -72.28
CA VAL A 396 -13.56 -9.50 -72.81
C VAL A 396 -12.65 -10.23 -73.80
N ARG A 397 -12.18 -11.44 -73.47
CA ARG A 397 -11.29 -12.23 -74.34
C ARG A 397 -11.95 -12.64 -75.66
N SER A 398 -13.25 -12.96 -75.63
CA SER A 398 -14.00 -13.36 -76.82
C SER A 398 -14.48 -12.17 -77.67
N ASN A 399 -14.32 -10.94 -77.17
CA ASN A 399 -14.70 -9.74 -77.88
C ASN A 399 -13.77 -9.47 -79.08
N LYS A 400 -14.36 -9.13 -80.23
CA LYS A 400 -13.61 -8.82 -81.46
C LYS A 400 -12.89 -7.48 -81.41
N ASP A 401 -13.37 -6.53 -80.61
CA ASP A 401 -12.91 -5.15 -80.54
C ASP A 401 -12.00 -4.89 -79.33
N LYS A 402 -12.32 -5.46 -78.16
CA LYS A 402 -11.56 -5.25 -76.91
C LYS A 402 -10.28 -6.08 -76.91
N ARG A 403 -9.17 -5.48 -76.46
CA ARG A 403 -7.87 -6.14 -76.31
C ARG A 403 -7.64 -6.65 -74.88
N TYR A 404 -7.90 -5.79 -73.91
CA TYR A 404 -7.86 -6.09 -72.47
C TYR A 404 -8.58 -4.98 -71.69
N VAL A 405 -8.85 -5.22 -70.42
CA VAL A 405 -9.34 -4.20 -69.48
C VAL A 405 -8.39 -4.18 -68.29
N ASN A 406 -7.86 -3.00 -67.96
CA ASN A 406 -7.06 -2.81 -66.75
C ASN A 406 -7.95 -2.34 -65.60
N GLY A 407 -7.74 -2.87 -64.40
CA GLY A 407 -8.38 -2.42 -63.17
C GLY A 407 -7.38 -1.74 -62.23
N ASN A 408 -7.72 -0.57 -61.70
CA ASN A 408 -6.95 0.13 -60.68
C ASN A 408 -7.84 0.46 -59.46
N PRO A 409 -7.72 -0.27 -58.34
CA PRO A 409 -8.55 -0.07 -57.17
C PRO A 409 -7.99 1.03 -56.23
N GLU A 410 -8.88 1.71 -55.51
CA GLU A 410 -8.56 2.67 -54.45
C GLU A 410 -9.47 2.45 -53.24
N VAL A 411 -8.91 2.05 -52.09
CA VAL A 411 -9.67 1.80 -50.86
C VAL A 411 -10.13 3.12 -50.24
N GLU A 412 -11.44 3.26 -50.01
CA GLU A 412 -12.05 4.42 -49.35
C GLU A 412 -12.32 4.15 -47.85
N SER A 413 -12.67 2.91 -47.48
CA SER A 413 -12.85 2.52 -46.08
C SER A 413 -12.51 1.07 -45.83
N PHE A 414 -12.05 0.77 -44.62
CA PHE A 414 -11.69 -0.58 -44.17
C PHE A 414 -12.13 -0.76 -42.71
N THR A 415 -12.97 -1.76 -42.44
CA THR A 415 -13.58 -1.93 -41.12
C THR A 415 -13.64 -3.39 -40.73
N LEU A 416 -13.12 -3.71 -39.54
CA LEU A 416 -13.24 -5.04 -38.92
C LEU A 416 -14.68 -5.29 -38.46
N VAL A 417 -15.37 -6.25 -39.06
CA VAL A 417 -16.79 -6.57 -38.79
C VAL A 417 -16.98 -7.92 -38.08
N ALA A 418 -16.02 -8.83 -38.19
CA ALA A 418 -15.90 -10.04 -37.38
C ALA A 418 -14.43 -10.48 -37.33
N LYS A 419 -14.11 -11.54 -36.58
CA LYS A 419 -12.73 -12.07 -36.54
C LYS A 419 -12.23 -12.39 -37.95
N ASP A 420 -11.05 -11.87 -38.27
CA ASP A 420 -10.40 -11.97 -39.58
C ASP A 420 -11.27 -11.49 -40.76
N THR A 421 -12.40 -10.82 -40.52
CA THR A 421 -13.40 -10.49 -41.55
C THR A 421 -13.63 -8.99 -41.59
N TYR A 422 -13.54 -8.42 -42.79
CA TYR A 422 -13.50 -6.99 -42.99
C TYR A 422 -14.51 -6.57 -44.05
N GLU A 423 -15.13 -5.43 -43.81
CA GLU A 423 -15.94 -4.70 -44.77
C GLU A 423 -15.09 -3.61 -45.40
N VAL A 424 -15.06 -3.57 -46.73
CA VAL A 424 -14.22 -2.68 -47.52
C VAL A 424 -15.10 -1.93 -48.52
N GLN A 425 -14.94 -0.61 -48.56
CA GLN A 425 -15.44 0.22 -49.65
C GLN A 425 -14.24 0.64 -50.51
N TYR A 426 -14.37 0.52 -51.82
CA TYR A 426 -13.32 0.96 -52.74
C TYR A 426 -13.88 1.41 -54.10
N LEU A 427 -13.12 2.29 -54.74
CA LEU A 427 -13.30 2.66 -56.15
C LEU A 427 -12.52 1.71 -57.04
N ILE A 428 -13.05 1.40 -58.22
CA ILE A 428 -12.35 0.68 -59.27
C ILE A 428 -12.41 1.50 -60.57
N GLU A 429 -11.25 1.87 -61.08
CA GLU A 429 -11.12 2.43 -62.42
C GLU A 429 -10.86 1.30 -63.41
N TYR A 430 -11.79 1.06 -64.33
CA TYR A 430 -11.61 0.16 -65.46
C TYR A 430 -11.23 0.93 -66.72
N ARG A 431 -10.06 0.61 -67.25
CA ARG A 431 -9.53 1.15 -68.50
C ARG A 431 -9.62 0.10 -69.61
N THR A 432 -10.58 0.24 -70.52
CA THR A 432 -10.78 -0.66 -71.66
C THR A 432 -9.93 -0.24 -72.85
N VAL A 433 -9.00 -1.11 -73.27
CA VAL A 433 -8.13 -0.89 -74.41
C VAL A 433 -8.61 -1.72 -75.60
N PHE A 434 -8.69 -1.11 -76.79
CA PHE A 434 -9.15 -1.77 -78.01
C PHE A 434 -8.01 -2.32 -78.86
N LYS A 435 -8.32 -3.29 -79.71
CA LYS A 435 -7.35 -3.86 -80.68
C LYS A 435 -7.02 -2.86 -81.79
N ASP A 436 -8.00 -2.03 -82.14
CA ASP A 436 -7.82 -0.90 -83.06
C ASP A 436 -7.24 0.29 -82.30
N TYR A 437 -5.96 0.58 -82.56
CA TYR A 437 -5.24 1.69 -81.92
C TYR A 437 -5.79 3.08 -82.27
N SER A 438 -6.71 3.19 -83.23
CA SER A 438 -7.40 4.46 -83.53
C SER A 438 -8.61 4.71 -82.63
N LYS A 439 -9.08 3.71 -81.89
CA LYS A 439 -10.15 3.88 -80.89
C LYS A 439 -9.55 4.37 -79.59
N ASP A 440 -10.14 5.44 -79.06
CA ASP A 440 -9.80 5.95 -77.74
C ASP A 440 -10.12 4.90 -76.67
N THR A 441 -9.29 4.91 -75.65
CA THR A 441 -9.49 4.13 -74.43
C THR A 441 -10.73 4.62 -73.71
N ILE A 442 -11.57 3.70 -73.22
CA ILE A 442 -12.72 4.05 -72.37
C ILE A 442 -12.31 3.83 -70.92
N GLU A 443 -12.46 4.86 -70.10
CA GLU A 443 -12.24 4.83 -68.65
C GLU A 443 -13.58 4.90 -67.94
N GLN A 444 -13.83 3.96 -67.03
CA GLN A 444 -15.07 3.89 -66.27
C GLN A 444 -14.72 3.73 -64.80
N VAL A 445 -15.38 4.48 -63.93
CA VAL A 445 -15.15 4.44 -62.49
C VAL A 445 -16.41 3.92 -61.81
N PHE A 446 -16.22 2.89 -60.99
CA PHE A 446 -17.29 2.32 -60.18
C PHE A 446 -16.89 2.28 -58.72
N ARG A 447 -17.88 2.28 -57.83
CA ARG A 447 -17.70 2.11 -56.39
C ARG A 447 -18.34 0.81 -55.95
N TYR A 448 -17.57 -0.04 -55.27
CA TYR A 448 -18.11 -1.11 -54.46
C TYR A 448 -18.29 -0.59 -53.03
N LYS A 449 -19.54 -0.54 -52.58
CA LYS A 449 -19.95 0.06 -51.31
C LYS A 449 -19.72 -0.83 -50.09
N LYS A 450 -19.75 -2.16 -50.30
CA LYS A 450 -19.80 -3.13 -49.21
C LYS A 450 -19.21 -4.47 -49.60
N VAL A 451 -17.89 -4.51 -49.77
CA VAL A 451 -17.18 -5.76 -50.04
C VAL A 451 -16.81 -6.44 -48.74
N THR A 452 -17.10 -7.73 -48.64
CA THR A 452 -16.65 -8.56 -47.52
C THR A 452 -15.42 -9.35 -47.95
N ILE A 453 -14.30 -9.13 -47.26
CA ILE A 453 -13.09 -9.94 -47.41
C ILE A 453 -12.75 -10.63 -46.08
N LYS A 454 -12.10 -11.79 -46.18
CA LYS A 454 -11.64 -12.56 -45.02
C LYS A 454 -10.15 -12.82 -45.13
N TYR A 455 -9.41 -12.57 -44.06
CA TYR A 455 -8.00 -12.92 -43.97
C TYR A 455 -7.86 -14.40 -43.60
N ASN A 456 -7.17 -15.16 -44.42
CA ASN A 456 -6.88 -16.55 -44.15
C ASN A 456 -5.47 -16.66 -43.53
N GLN A 457 -5.42 -16.99 -42.24
CA GLN A 457 -4.19 -17.10 -41.48
C GLN A 457 -3.28 -18.25 -41.96
N GLU A 458 -3.84 -19.29 -42.59
CA GLU A 458 -3.06 -20.43 -43.09
C GLU A 458 -2.31 -20.08 -44.39
N THR A 459 -2.96 -19.30 -45.26
CA THR A 459 -2.39 -18.88 -46.55
C THR A 459 -1.67 -17.54 -46.48
N GLY A 460 -1.95 -16.74 -45.44
CA GLY A 460 -1.36 -15.42 -45.23
C GLY A 460 -1.90 -14.34 -46.18
N GLN A 461 -3.08 -14.54 -46.77
CA GLN A 461 -3.69 -13.59 -47.71
C GLN A 461 -5.17 -13.35 -47.42
N PHE A 462 -5.68 -12.23 -47.94
CA PHE A 462 -7.12 -12.00 -48.01
C PHE A 462 -7.78 -12.85 -49.09
N GLU A 463 -9.06 -13.11 -48.89
CA GLU A 463 -9.95 -13.81 -49.81
C GLU A 463 -11.27 -13.02 -49.90
N ILE A 464 -11.81 -12.86 -51.11
CA ILE A 464 -13.12 -12.26 -51.36
C ILE A 464 -14.19 -13.24 -50.89
N VAL A 465 -15.07 -12.76 -50.01
CA VAL A 465 -16.27 -13.47 -49.58
C VAL A 465 -17.42 -13.12 -50.52
N ASP A 466 -17.67 -11.82 -50.66
CA ASP A 466 -18.82 -11.25 -51.37
C ASP A 466 -18.48 -9.81 -51.78
N LEU A 467 -18.80 -9.40 -53.01
CA LEU A 467 -18.67 -8.00 -53.44
C LEU A 467 -19.92 -7.17 -53.14
N GLY A 468 -20.95 -7.80 -52.56
CA GLY A 468 -22.19 -7.16 -52.11
C GLY A 468 -23.28 -7.13 -53.17
N GLY A 469 -23.09 -7.77 -54.32
CA GLY A 469 -24.08 -7.79 -55.41
C GLY A 469 -24.37 -6.42 -56.05
N LYS A 470 -25.38 -6.36 -56.91
CA LYS A 470 -25.65 -5.21 -57.79
C LYS A 470 -26.04 -3.94 -57.02
N GLU A 471 -26.73 -4.07 -55.89
CA GLU A 471 -27.13 -2.96 -55.05
C GLU A 471 -25.95 -2.23 -54.39
N ASN A 472 -24.82 -2.93 -54.21
CA ASN A 472 -23.59 -2.37 -53.65
C ASN A 472 -22.61 -1.89 -54.71
N PHE A 473 -23.01 -1.89 -55.98
CA PHE A 473 -22.24 -1.39 -57.11
C PHE A 473 -22.83 -0.07 -57.62
N GLU A 474 -22.03 0.99 -57.61
CA GLU A 474 -22.42 2.33 -58.06
C GLU A 474 -21.52 2.78 -59.21
N THR A 475 -22.14 3.20 -60.30
CA THR A 475 -21.42 3.92 -61.35
C THR A 475 -21.12 5.33 -60.89
N ILE A 476 -19.83 5.69 -60.89
CA ILE A 476 -19.35 7.05 -60.64
C ILE A 476 -19.13 7.79 -61.96
N ASP A 477 -18.51 7.11 -62.93
CA ASP A 477 -18.30 7.59 -64.28
C ASP A 477 -18.49 6.43 -65.27
N ASN A 478 -19.34 6.63 -66.27
CA ASN A 478 -19.61 5.62 -67.31
C ASN A 478 -18.66 5.68 -68.50
N GLY A 479 -17.70 6.62 -68.51
CA GLY A 479 -16.76 6.78 -69.61
C GLY A 479 -17.39 7.42 -70.85
N ASP A 480 -18.34 8.33 -70.64
CA ASP A 480 -18.80 9.20 -71.71
C ASP A 480 -17.61 10.04 -72.17
N ALA A 481 -17.23 9.88 -73.45
CA ALA A 481 -16.13 10.61 -74.05
C ALA A 481 -16.32 12.12 -73.86
N VAL A 482 -15.30 12.78 -73.33
CA VAL A 482 -15.16 14.25 -73.42
C VAL A 482 -15.11 14.68 -74.89
#